data_AF-A0A7C1EMM7-F1
#
_entry.id   AF-A0A7C1EMM7-F1
#
_cell.length_a   1.000
_cell.length_b   1.000
_cell.length_c   1.000
_cell.angle_alpha   90.00
_cell.angle_beta   90.00
_cell.angle_gamma   90.00
#
_symmetry.space_group_name_H-M   'P 1'
#
loop_
_entity.id
_entity.type
_entity.pdbx_description
1 polymer ?
#
loop_
_entity_poly.entity_id
_entity_poly.type
_entity_poly.pdbx_seq_one_letter_code
_entity_poly.pdbx_strand_id
1 'polypeptide(L)'
;MTQDARQKALDNTLSELTKRFGDGAIVRLGDAAHLNVDVISTGSLAIDLALGVGGIPRGRVTEIYGPESSGKTTLCLHIVAEAQANGGVCAFIDMEHALDPVYAQRLGVDVSNLYISQPDTGEQALEIAEALVRSGAVDVIVVDSVAALVPRAELEGEMGDSHVGLMARLMSQALRKLSGAIKQSNTAVLFTNQLREKVGVMFGNPETTPGGRALRFYASVRIDIRRIQSIKQKEEVIGNRVRVKITKNKVAAPFRQAEVDMMYDHGFSKESEVLDLGVEAGIIEKRGAFFRYNDGLIGQGRENAKQYLRENPELTQELEVLIRQSYDMMPLVARSSEDGDESGDYAEAEAVEDDA
;
A
#
# COMPACT_ATOMS: atom_id res chain seq x y z
N MET A 1 -12.26 20.74 -42.64
CA MET A 1 -10.88 21.02 -42.21
C MET A 1 -10.00 19.89 -42.70
N THR A 2 -8.90 20.19 -43.38
CA THR A 2 -7.86 19.21 -43.71
C THR A 2 -7.25 18.67 -42.42
N GLN A 3 -6.69 17.46 -42.47
CA GLN A 3 -6.07 16.80 -41.31
C GLN A 3 -4.98 17.67 -40.67
N ASP A 4 -4.24 18.40 -41.51
CA ASP A 4 -3.20 19.34 -41.11
C ASP A 4 -3.74 20.56 -40.32
N ALA A 5 -4.88 21.11 -40.74
CA ALA A 5 -5.54 22.21 -40.02
C ALA A 5 -6.09 21.77 -38.65
N ARG A 6 -6.52 20.50 -38.52
CA ARG A 6 -6.95 19.93 -37.23
C ARG A 6 -5.77 19.71 -36.29
N GLN A 7 -4.65 19.23 -36.80
CA GLN A 7 -3.44 19.01 -36.01
C GLN A 7 -2.89 20.34 -35.48
N LYS A 8 -2.79 21.35 -36.35
CA LYS A 8 -2.33 22.69 -35.95
C LYS A 8 -3.22 23.35 -34.89
N ALA A 9 -4.54 23.21 -35.01
CA ALA A 9 -5.48 23.70 -34.00
C ALA A 9 -5.33 22.97 -32.65
N LEU A 10 -5.11 21.66 -32.69
CA LEU A 10 -4.82 20.85 -31.51
C LEU A 10 -3.51 21.27 -30.85
N ASP A 11 -2.43 21.44 -31.61
CA ASP A 11 -1.11 21.80 -31.08
C ASP A 11 -1.12 23.20 -30.44
N ASN A 12 -1.83 24.16 -31.05
CA ASN A 12 -2.04 25.48 -30.46
C ASN A 12 -2.79 25.38 -29.12
N THR A 13 -3.87 24.57 -29.09
CA THR A 13 -4.66 24.36 -27.87
C THR A 13 -3.80 23.69 -26.78
N LEU A 14 -3.00 22.69 -27.12
CA LEU A 14 -2.08 22.04 -26.18
C LEU A 14 -1.05 23.04 -25.64
N SER A 15 -0.45 23.88 -26.49
CA SER A 15 0.51 24.91 -26.06
C SER A 15 -0.11 25.96 -25.13
N GLU A 16 -1.33 26.42 -25.42
CA GLU A 16 -2.08 27.32 -24.55
C GLU A 16 -2.39 26.67 -23.18
N LEU A 17 -2.78 25.40 -23.19
CA LEU A 17 -3.08 24.66 -21.97
C LEU A 17 -1.80 24.43 -21.13
N THR A 18 -0.68 24.06 -21.75
CA THR A 18 0.61 23.94 -21.07
C THR A 18 1.07 25.29 -20.49
N LYS A 19 0.97 26.40 -21.22
CA LYS A 19 1.30 27.74 -20.70
C LYS A 19 0.45 28.14 -19.49
N ARG A 20 -0.83 27.74 -19.48
CA ARG A 20 -1.77 28.11 -18.41
C ARG A 20 -1.70 27.23 -17.18
N PHE A 21 -1.41 25.93 -17.36
CA PHE A 21 -1.55 24.92 -16.31
C PHE A 21 -0.23 24.20 -15.98
N GLY A 22 0.87 24.56 -16.64
CA GLY A 22 2.19 23.98 -16.45
C GLY A 22 2.45 22.75 -17.33
N ASP A 23 3.71 22.33 -17.36
CA ASP A 23 4.14 21.11 -18.04
C ASP A 23 3.44 19.88 -17.46
N GLY A 24 3.03 18.95 -18.33
CA GLY A 24 2.31 17.74 -17.92
C GLY A 24 0.79 17.89 -17.73
N ALA A 25 0.22 19.08 -17.92
CA ALA A 25 -1.22 19.31 -17.82
C ALA A 25 -2.03 18.44 -18.80
N ILE A 26 -1.51 18.23 -20.01
CA ILE A 26 -2.05 17.31 -21.01
C ILE A 26 -0.90 16.61 -21.72
N VAL A 27 -0.86 15.28 -21.61
CA VAL A 27 0.13 14.42 -22.29
C VAL A 27 -0.58 13.34 -23.09
N ARG A 28 0.04 12.87 -24.17
CA ARG A 28 -0.47 11.70 -24.89
C ARG A 28 -0.26 10.46 -24.04
N LEU A 29 -1.26 9.58 -23.98
CA LEU A 29 -1.20 8.36 -23.18
C LEU A 29 -0.04 7.43 -23.59
N GLY A 30 0.31 7.38 -24.88
CA GLY A 30 1.42 6.59 -25.40
C GLY A 30 2.81 7.19 -25.14
N ASP A 31 2.89 8.52 -24.96
CA ASP A 31 4.13 9.22 -24.59
C ASP A 31 4.32 9.23 -23.06
N ALA A 32 3.29 8.80 -22.30
CA ALA A 32 3.36 8.55 -20.86
C ALA A 32 4.05 7.20 -20.56
N ALA A 33 5.25 7.00 -21.11
CA ALA A 33 6.14 5.87 -20.80
C ALA A 33 6.48 5.75 -19.30
N HIS A 34 6.13 6.77 -18.50
CA HIS A 34 6.21 6.83 -17.04
C HIS A 34 5.04 6.21 -16.27
N LEU A 35 4.14 5.44 -16.88
CA LEU A 35 3.09 4.73 -16.13
C LEU A 35 3.57 3.42 -15.47
N ASN A 36 4.88 3.25 -15.26
CA ASN A 36 5.36 2.36 -14.20
C ASN A 36 4.82 2.91 -12.88
N VAL A 37 3.83 2.22 -12.33
CA VAL A 37 3.23 2.59 -11.05
C VAL A 37 4.30 2.40 -10.00
N ASP A 38 4.79 3.51 -9.46
CA ASP A 38 5.70 3.50 -8.32
C ASP A 38 5.00 2.83 -7.13
N VAL A 39 5.67 1.89 -6.49
CA VAL A 39 5.08 1.01 -5.46
C VAL A 39 5.95 0.90 -4.23
N ILE A 40 5.33 0.51 -3.13
CA ILE A 40 5.98 0.15 -1.87
C ILE A 40 5.64 -1.32 -1.59
N SER A 41 6.67 -2.15 -1.41
CA SER A 41 6.52 -3.55 -1.01
C SER A 41 5.58 -3.69 0.18
N THR A 42 4.77 -4.76 0.20
CA THR A 42 3.91 -5.07 1.35
C THR A 42 4.64 -5.82 2.45
N GLY A 43 5.92 -6.15 2.25
CA GLY A 43 6.70 -7.07 3.11
C GLY A 43 6.30 -8.53 2.92
N SER A 44 5.40 -8.81 1.98
CA SER A 44 4.91 -10.15 1.63
C SER A 44 4.96 -10.32 0.11
N LEU A 45 5.81 -11.25 -0.33
CA LEU A 45 5.95 -11.61 -1.73
C LEU A 45 4.60 -12.05 -2.33
N ALA A 46 3.84 -12.87 -1.60
CA ALA A 46 2.56 -13.37 -2.07
C ALA A 46 1.54 -12.23 -2.24
N ILE A 47 1.50 -11.26 -1.33
CA ILE A 47 0.59 -10.10 -1.45
C ILE A 47 1.04 -9.19 -2.59
N ASP A 48 2.34 -8.95 -2.76
CA ASP A 48 2.90 -8.16 -3.86
C ASP A 48 2.52 -8.76 -5.24
N LEU A 49 2.61 -10.09 -5.38
CA LEU A 49 2.19 -10.82 -6.59
C LEU A 49 0.67 -10.72 -6.82
N ALA A 50 -0.13 -10.82 -5.75
CA ALA A 50 -1.58 -10.67 -5.82
C ALA A 50 -1.99 -9.24 -6.22
N LEU A 51 -1.22 -8.22 -5.81
CA LEU A 51 -1.41 -6.84 -6.23
C LEU A 51 -1.07 -6.62 -7.72
N GLY A 52 -0.20 -7.46 -8.29
CA GLY A 52 0.14 -7.50 -9.71
C GLY A 52 1.04 -6.36 -10.20
N VAL A 53 1.25 -5.34 -9.37
CA VAL A 53 2.23 -4.26 -9.57
C VAL A 53 3.41 -4.36 -8.59
N GLY A 54 3.43 -5.37 -7.72
CA GLY A 54 4.57 -5.64 -6.83
C GLY A 54 4.56 -4.88 -5.52
N GLY A 55 3.44 -4.23 -5.18
CA GLY A 55 3.28 -3.52 -3.92
C GLY A 55 2.12 -2.55 -3.92
N ILE A 56 2.04 -1.74 -2.87
CA ILE A 56 1.06 -0.67 -2.72
C ILE A 56 1.43 0.49 -3.66
N PRO A 57 0.50 0.98 -4.49
CA PRO A 57 0.79 2.09 -5.40
C PRO A 57 0.92 3.41 -4.63
N ARG A 58 2.04 4.12 -4.88
CA ARG A 58 2.29 5.48 -4.40
C ARG A 58 1.39 6.50 -5.07
N GLY A 59 1.17 7.62 -4.38
CA GLY A 59 0.26 8.67 -4.81
C GLY A 59 -1.19 8.20 -4.99
N ARG A 60 -1.61 7.19 -4.22
CA ARG A 60 -2.97 6.62 -4.24
C ARG A 60 -3.47 6.32 -2.83
N VAL A 61 -4.79 6.17 -2.74
CA VAL A 61 -5.49 5.67 -1.55
C VAL A 61 -5.65 4.15 -1.64
N THR A 62 -5.36 3.44 -0.56
CA THR A 62 -5.64 2.01 -0.38
C THR A 62 -6.49 1.79 0.86
N GLU A 63 -7.54 0.97 0.75
CA GLU A 63 -8.36 0.54 1.90
C GLU A 63 -8.04 -0.92 2.25
N ILE A 64 -7.61 -1.16 3.49
CA ILE A 64 -7.37 -2.49 4.05
C ILE A 64 -8.48 -2.78 5.07
N TYR A 65 -9.32 -3.76 4.81
CA TYR A 65 -10.48 -4.02 5.66
C TYR A 65 -10.66 -5.51 5.94
N GLY A 66 -11.35 -5.81 7.03
CA GLY A 66 -11.57 -7.19 7.46
C GLY A 66 -12.08 -7.28 8.90
N PRO A 67 -12.30 -8.49 9.40
CA PRO A 67 -12.66 -8.73 10.80
C PRO A 67 -11.63 -8.17 11.79
N GLU A 68 -11.98 -8.15 13.06
CA GLU A 68 -11.00 -7.90 14.13
C GLU A 68 -9.91 -8.97 14.14
N SER A 69 -8.71 -8.58 14.57
CA SER A 69 -7.53 -9.47 14.64
C SER A 69 -7.20 -10.21 13.33
N SER A 70 -7.62 -9.69 12.17
CA SER A 70 -7.34 -10.32 10.87
C SER A 70 -5.97 -10.01 10.29
N GLY A 71 -5.23 -9.06 10.89
CA GLY A 71 -3.88 -8.65 10.44
C GLY A 71 -3.82 -7.31 9.70
N LYS A 72 -4.88 -6.48 9.76
CA LYS A 72 -4.93 -5.15 9.11
C LYS A 72 -3.74 -4.27 9.51
N THR A 73 -3.58 -4.03 10.82
CA THR A 73 -2.49 -3.22 11.38
C THR A 73 -1.13 -3.86 11.12
N THR A 74 -1.01 -5.20 11.24
CA THR A 74 0.23 -5.92 10.88
C THR A 74 0.65 -5.66 9.43
N LEU A 75 -0.28 -5.72 8.47
CA LEU A 75 0.01 -5.40 7.07
C LEU A 75 0.45 -3.94 6.89
N CYS A 76 -0.22 -2.99 7.56
CA CYS A 76 0.20 -1.59 7.54
C CYS A 76 1.61 -1.41 8.11
N LEU A 77 1.96 -2.09 9.20
CA LEU A 77 3.28 -2.00 9.82
C LEU A 77 4.37 -2.61 8.94
N HIS A 78 4.10 -3.70 8.22
CA HIS A 78 5.05 -4.21 7.22
C HIS A 78 5.28 -3.21 6.08
N ILE A 79 4.21 -2.58 5.54
CA ILE A 79 4.36 -1.56 4.50
C ILE A 79 5.17 -0.35 5.02
N VAL A 80 4.96 0.05 6.27
CA VAL A 80 5.75 1.11 6.93
C VAL A 80 7.21 0.69 7.07
N ALA A 81 7.49 -0.53 7.54
CA ALA A 81 8.84 -1.04 7.68
C ALA A 81 9.58 -1.08 6.33
N GLU A 82 8.93 -1.56 5.27
CA GLU A 82 9.48 -1.56 3.91
C GLU A 82 9.73 -0.15 3.37
N ALA A 83 8.82 0.79 3.63
CA ALA A 83 9.02 2.18 3.23
C ALA A 83 10.21 2.82 3.96
N GLN A 84 10.32 2.62 5.28
CA GLN A 84 11.44 3.12 6.09
C GLN A 84 12.78 2.48 5.70
N ALA A 85 12.80 1.18 5.42
CA ALA A 85 14.00 0.47 4.95
C ALA A 85 14.52 1.04 3.63
N ASN A 86 13.64 1.63 2.81
CA ASN A 86 13.99 2.33 1.58
C ASN A 86 14.20 3.86 1.78
N GLY A 87 14.45 4.31 3.02
CA GLY A 87 14.71 5.70 3.36
C GLY A 87 13.47 6.61 3.37
N GLY A 88 12.27 6.03 3.29
CA GLY A 88 11.03 6.78 3.26
C GLY A 88 10.55 7.24 4.63
N VAL A 89 9.84 8.38 4.66
CA VAL A 89 9.25 8.92 5.88
C VAL A 89 7.82 8.42 6.03
N CYS A 90 7.47 7.92 7.22
CA CYS A 90 6.17 7.34 7.49
C CYS A 90 5.45 8.03 8.64
N ALA A 91 4.12 8.11 8.56
CA ALA A 91 3.27 8.59 9.63
C ALA A 91 2.10 7.62 9.91
N PHE A 92 1.70 7.54 11.17
CA PHE A 92 0.63 6.68 11.64
C PHE A 92 -0.36 7.51 12.48
N ILE A 93 -1.60 7.60 12.00
CA ILE A 93 -2.71 8.26 12.67
C ILE A 93 -3.52 7.17 13.37
N ASP A 94 -3.26 6.99 14.66
CA ASP A 94 -3.81 5.96 15.53
C ASP A 94 -5.06 6.48 16.23
N MET A 95 -6.22 6.27 15.60
CA MET A 95 -7.54 6.54 16.16
C MET A 95 -8.03 5.44 17.11
N GLU A 96 -7.49 4.23 16.99
CA GLU A 96 -7.86 3.11 17.87
C GLU A 96 -7.09 3.13 19.20
N HIS A 97 -6.07 3.99 19.33
CA HIS A 97 -5.16 4.07 20.48
C HIS A 97 -4.56 2.71 20.86
N ALA A 98 -4.29 1.88 19.85
CA ALA A 98 -3.97 0.46 20.01
C ALA A 98 -2.61 0.08 19.43
N LEU A 99 -1.83 1.04 18.93
CA LEU A 99 -0.52 0.77 18.37
C LEU A 99 0.49 0.40 19.47
N ASP A 100 1.04 -0.82 19.40
CA ASP A 100 2.11 -1.30 20.28
C ASP A 100 3.49 -1.05 19.64
N PRO A 101 4.33 -0.15 20.19
CA PRO A 101 5.66 0.13 19.67
C PRO A 101 6.60 -1.09 19.70
N VAL A 102 6.47 -1.97 20.70
CA VAL A 102 7.31 -3.16 20.83
C VAL A 102 7.00 -4.14 19.70
N TYR A 103 5.71 -4.34 19.41
CA TYR A 103 5.30 -5.16 18.28
C TYR A 103 5.73 -4.53 16.94
N ALA A 104 5.53 -3.23 16.75
CA ALA A 104 5.97 -2.53 15.54
C ALA A 104 7.48 -2.70 15.29
N GLN A 105 8.31 -2.54 16.33
CA GLN A 105 9.76 -2.74 16.23
C GLN A 105 10.13 -4.17 15.81
N ARG A 106 9.42 -5.19 16.33
CA ARG A 106 9.64 -6.59 15.92
C ARG A 106 9.32 -6.83 14.44
N LEU A 107 8.39 -6.07 13.87
CA LEU A 107 8.06 -6.12 12.44
C LEU A 107 9.04 -5.34 11.56
N GLY A 108 10.09 -4.74 12.15
CA GLY A 108 11.11 -3.99 11.42
C GLY A 108 10.81 -2.50 11.27
N VAL A 109 9.79 -1.98 11.95
CA VAL A 109 9.50 -0.53 11.97
C VAL A 109 10.56 0.20 12.80
N ASP A 110 11.14 1.25 12.24
CA ASP A 110 11.96 2.20 13.01
C ASP A 110 11.02 3.14 13.77
N VAL A 111 10.68 2.72 14.98
CA VAL A 111 9.79 3.44 15.91
C VAL A 111 10.32 4.83 16.23
N SER A 112 11.64 5.03 16.26
CA SER A 112 12.29 6.31 16.58
C SER A 112 11.97 7.39 15.53
N ASN A 113 11.79 6.95 14.28
CA ASN A 113 11.54 7.82 13.13
C ASN A 113 10.11 7.69 12.56
N LEU A 114 9.23 6.95 13.23
CA LEU A 114 7.82 6.87 12.87
C LEU A 114 7.04 8.02 13.52
N TYR A 115 6.46 8.90 12.70
CA TYR A 115 5.58 9.95 13.21
C TYR A 115 4.24 9.35 13.64
N ILE A 116 3.81 9.61 14.87
CA ILE A 116 2.52 9.12 15.39
C ILE A 116 1.64 10.31 15.76
N SER A 117 0.35 10.22 15.43
CA SER A 117 -0.67 11.14 15.88
C SER A 117 -1.85 10.38 16.47
N GLN A 118 -2.32 10.83 17.63
CA GLN A 118 -3.49 10.30 18.34
C GLN A 118 -4.49 11.44 18.53
N PRO A 119 -5.25 11.80 17.49
CA PRO A 119 -6.14 12.95 17.50
C PRO A 119 -7.47 12.64 18.21
N ASP A 120 -8.14 13.69 18.69
CA ASP A 120 -9.37 13.58 19.47
C ASP A 120 -10.62 13.42 18.59
N THR A 121 -10.56 13.88 17.33
CA THR A 121 -11.71 13.93 16.42
C THR A 121 -11.37 13.43 15.02
N GLY A 122 -12.37 12.91 14.30
CA GLY A 122 -12.21 12.49 12.91
C GLY A 122 -11.81 13.62 11.97
N GLU A 123 -12.30 14.85 12.20
CA GLU A 123 -11.88 16.04 11.46
C GLU A 123 -10.39 16.30 11.64
N GLN A 124 -9.91 16.35 12.89
CA GLN A 124 -8.51 16.60 13.21
C GLN A 124 -7.60 15.53 12.60
N ALA A 125 -7.98 14.26 12.67
CA ALA A 125 -7.25 13.18 12.04
C ALA A 125 -7.05 13.38 10.53
N LEU A 126 -8.12 13.76 9.83
CA LEU A 126 -8.10 13.96 8.38
C LEU A 126 -7.38 15.26 7.99
N GLU A 127 -7.42 16.30 8.83
CA GLU A 127 -6.65 17.54 8.66
C GLU A 127 -5.15 17.30 8.83
N ILE A 128 -4.76 16.50 9.84
CA ILE A 128 -3.36 16.09 10.03
C ILE A 128 -2.88 15.27 8.83
N ALA A 129 -3.68 14.30 8.37
CA ALA A 129 -3.36 13.56 7.15
C ALA A 129 -3.19 14.50 5.94
N GLU A 130 -4.08 15.47 5.77
CA GLU A 130 -3.99 16.45 4.67
C GLU A 130 -2.72 17.30 4.75
N ALA A 131 -2.37 17.81 5.94
CA ALA A 131 -1.16 18.59 6.14
C ALA A 131 0.11 17.79 5.83
N LEU A 132 0.17 16.53 6.30
CA LEU A 132 1.29 15.63 6.03
C LEU A 132 1.44 15.32 4.54
N VAL A 133 0.34 15.01 3.84
CA VAL A 133 0.35 14.81 2.39
C VAL A 133 0.84 16.07 1.65
N ARG A 134 0.33 17.25 2.04
CA ARG A 134 0.69 18.51 1.37
C ARG A 134 2.13 18.95 1.62
N SER A 135 2.77 18.48 2.69
CA SER A 135 4.19 18.74 2.92
C SER A 135 5.08 18.15 1.84
N GLY A 136 4.62 17.08 1.15
CA GLY A 136 5.42 16.34 0.17
C GLY A 136 6.57 15.54 0.78
N ALA A 137 6.71 15.54 2.10
CA ALA A 137 7.82 14.92 2.81
C ALA A 137 7.51 13.52 3.36
N VAL A 138 6.28 13.02 3.20
CA VAL A 138 5.84 11.73 3.76
C VAL A 138 5.53 10.74 2.63
N ASP A 139 6.14 9.56 2.69
CA ASP A 139 5.96 8.48 1.72
C ASP A 139 4.74 7.61 2.01
N VAL A 140 4.47 7.32 3.29
CA VAL A 140 3.34 6.49 3.74
C VAL A 140 2.60 7.16 4.90
N ILE A 141 1.28 7.24 4.79
CA ILE A 141 0.40 7.63 5.90
C ILE A 141 -0.59 6.50 6.15
N VAL A 142 -0.65 6.00 7.37
CA VAL A 142 -1.67 5.05 7.82
C VAL A 142 -2.72 5.80 8.65
N VAL A 143 -3.99 5.55 8.38
CA VAL A 143 -5.13 5.98 9.21
C VAL A 143 -5.80 4.74 9.78
N ASP A 144 -5.58 4.47 11.06
CA ASP A 144 -6.06 3.28 11.76
C ASP A 144 -7.02 3.68 12.90
N SER A 145 -8.34 3.62 12.75
CA SER A 145 -9.12 3.16 11.59
C SER A 145 -10.26 4.12 11.23
N VAL A 146 -10.82 3.95 10.03
CA VAL A 146 -11.98 4.73 9.57
C VAL A 146 -13.18 4.58 10.50
N ALA A 147 -13.34 3.42 11.15
CA ALA A 147 -14.43 3.17 12.07
C ALA A 147 -14.36 4.06 13.33
N ALA A 148 -13.16 4.53 13.67
CA ALA A 148 -12.88 5.39 14.82
C ALA A 148 -12.79 6.89 14.46
N LEU A 149 -13.02 7.29 13.20
CA LEU A 149 -13.08 8.69 12.78
C LEU A 149 -14.42 9.33 13.20
N VAL A 150 -14.63 9.46 14.51
CA VAL A 150 -15.85 10.01 15.08
C VAL A 150 -15.85 11.54 14.91
N PRO A 151 -16.87 12.12 14.25
CA PRO A 151 -16.97 13.57 14.09
C PRO A 151 -17.11 14.30 15.43
N ARG A 152 -16.57 15.51 15.52
CA ARG A 152 -16.66 16.33 16.76
C ARG A 152 -18.08 16.47 17.29
N ALA A 153 -19.04 16.75 16.42
CA ALA A 153 -20.43 16.94 16.83
C ALA A 153 -21.08 15.66 17.40
N GLU A 154 -20.55 14.47 17.08
CA GLU A 154 -21.00 13.20 17.68
C GLU A 154 -20.32 12.95 19.03
N LEU A 155 -19.07 13.38 19.21
CA LEU A 155 -18.35 13.30 20.49
C LEU A 155 -18.88 14.27 21.55
N GLU A 156 -19.28 15.48 21.13
CA GLU A 156 -19.85 16.51 22.00
C GLU A 156 -21.35 16.32 22.27
N GLY A 157 -22.01 15.43 21.50
CA GLY A 157 -23.43 15.11 21.64
C GLY A 157 -23.73 14.18 22.83
N GLU A 158 -25.01 14.02 23.15
CA GLU A 158 -25.43 13.08 24.20
C GLU A 158 -25.62 11.66 23.64
N MET A 159 -25.44 10.65 24.51
CA MET A 159 -25.70 9.26 24.13
C MET A 159 -27.18 9.10 23.72
N GLY A 160 -27.40 8.74 22.44
CA GLY A 160 -28.74 8.60 21.87
C GLY A 160 -29.09 9.68 20.85
N ASP A 161 -28.26 10.72 20.72
CA ASP A 161 -28.42 11.73 19.68
C ASP A 161 -28.23 11.12 18.28
N SER A 162 -29.08 11.56 17.35
CA SER A 162 -29.14 11.02 16.00
C SER A 162 -28.27 11.83 15.03
N HIS A 163 -27.04 11.36 14.80
CA HIS A 163 -26.10 11.97 13.85
C HIS A 163 -26.04 11.23 12.50
N VAL A 164 -27.16 11.19 11.78
CA VAL A 164 -27.28 10.40 10.55
C VAL A 164 -26.29 10.85 9.47
N GLY A 165 -25.36 9.97 9.10
CA GLY A 165 -24.49 10.13 7.94
C GLY A 165 -23.38 11.18 8.09
N LEU A 166 -23.10 11.64 9.30
CA LEU A 166 -22.08 12.67 9.55
C LEU A 166 -20.68 12.19 9.14
N MET A 167 -20.26 11.01 9.60
CA MET A 167 -19.00 10.37 9.20
C MET A 167 -18.88 10.19 7.68
N ALA A 168 -19.97 9.79 7.00
CA ALA A 168 -19.95 9.61 5.54
C ALA A 168 -19.72 10.92 4.78
N ARG A 169 -20.28 12.03 5.28
CA ARG A 169 -20.07 13.38 4.73
C ARG A 169 -18.64 13.85 4.96
N LEU A 170 -18.13 13.66 6.19
CA LEU A 170 -16.74 13.97 6.55
C LEU A 170 -15.76 13.26 5.61
N MET A 171 -15.87 11.94 5.48
CA MET A 171 -15.03 11.15 4.57
C MET A 171 -15.13 11.61 3.11
N SER A 172 -16.33 11.94 2.65
CA SER A 172 -16.54 12.42 1.27
C SER A 172 -15.87 13.77 1.01
N GLN A 173 -15.87 14.67 2.00
CA GLN A 173 -15.22 15.97 1.90
C GLN A 173 -13.69 15.83 1.99
N ALA A 174 -13.20 15.06 2.95
CA ALA A 174 -11.77 14.85 3.15
C ALA A 174 -11.12 14.16 1.94
N LEU A 175 -11.68 13.05 1.46
CA LEU A 175 -11.11 12.33 0.30
C LEU A 175 -11.11 13.19 -0.98
N ARG A 176 -12.08 14.10 -1.13
CA ARG A 176 -12.12 15.04 -2.26
C ARG A 176 -10.95 16.01 -2.22
N LYS A 177 -10.57 16.51 -1.04
CA LYS A 177 -9.42 17.39 -0.85
C LYS A 177 -8.10 16.62 -0.99
N LEU A 178 -8.02 15.46 -0.33
CA LEU A 178 -6.82 14.61 -0.27
C LEU A 178 -6.42 14.07 -1.63
N SER A 179 -7.36 13.64 -2.48
CA SER A 179 -7.02 12.89 -3.71
C SER A 179 -6.06 13.62 -4.65
N GLY A 180 -6.22 14.93 -4.81
CA GLY A 180 -5.31 15.74 -5.63
C GLY A 180 -3.93 15.86 -5.00
N ALA A 181 -3.89 16.18 -3.71
CA ALA A 181 -2.65 16.34 -2.95
C ALA A 181 -1.86 15.02 -2.86
N ILE A 182 -2.54 13.89 -2.66
CA ILE A 182 -1.96 12.54 -2.63
C ILE A 182 -1.25 12.24 -3.95
N LYS A 183 -1.86 12.57 -5.09
CA LYS A 183 -1.24 12.31 -6.39
C LYS A 183 -0.01 13.20 -6.63
N GLN A 184 -0.04 14.45 -6.19
CA GLN A 184 1.05 15.42 -6.37
C GLN A 184 2.27 15.11 -5.48
N SER A 185 2.02 14.72 -4.22
CA SER A 185 3.07 14.35 -3.26
C SER A 185 3.64 12.94 -3.45
N ASN A 186 2.99 12.12 -4.27
CA ASN A 186 3.30 10.70 -4.42
C ASN A 186 3.23 9.90 -3.09
N THR A 187 2.54 10.40 -2.07
CA THR A 187 2.31 9.71 -0.79
C THR A 187 1.34 8.53 -0.97
N ALA A 188 1.66 7.35 -0.44
CA ALA A 188 0.71 6.25 -0.29
C ALA A 188 -0.12 6.44 0.99
N VAL A 189 -1.44 6.55 0.85
CA VAL A 189 -2.35 6.71 2.00
C VAL A 189 -3.15 5.43 2.22
N LEU A 190 -2.94 4.80 3.37
CA LEU A 190 -3.58 3.57 3.80
C LEU A 190 -4.67 3.88 4.81
N PHE A 191 -5.89 3.43 4.54
CA PHE A 191 -6.98 3.43 5.52
C PHE A 191 -7.25 2.00 5.96
N THR A 192 -7.21 1.75 7.27
CA THR A 192 -7.76 0.51 7.79
C THR A 192 -9.26 0.67 8.03
N ASN A 193 -10.01 -0.41 7.89
CA ASN A 193 -11.44 -0.38 8.17
C ASN A 193 -11.95 -1.70 8.75
N GLN A 194 -13.02 -1.61 9.51
CA GLN A 194 -13.67 -2.77 10.11
C GLN A 194 -14.84 -3.23 9.24
N LEU A 195 -15.22 -4.50 9.36
CA LEU A 195 -16.46 -4.99 8.79
C LEU A 195 -17.64 -4.69 9.75
N ARG A 196 -18.78 -4.35 9.15
CA ARG A 196 -20.10 -4.23 9.81
C ARG A 196 -21.11 -4.97 8.96
N GLU A 197 -22.24 -5.36 9.53
CA GLU A 197 -23.33 -5.96 8.77
C GLU A 197 -24.44 -4.93 8.51
N LYS A 198 -25.00 -4.95 7.29
CA LYS A 198 -26.20 -4.18 6.97
C LYS A 198 -27.42 -4.94 7.44
N VAL A 199 -28.11 -4.36 8.42
CA VAL A 199 -29.40 -4.86 8.90
C VAL A 199 -30.41 -4.88 7.74
N GLY A 200 -31.15 -6.00 7.60
CA GLY A 200 -32.22 -6.14 6.61
C GLY A 200 -31.82 -6.72 5.25
N VAL A 201 -30.56 -7.12 5.04
CA VAL A 201 -30.14 -7.83 3.83
C VAL A 201 -30.43 -9.33 3.98
N MET A 202 -31.47 -9.83 3.30
CA MET A 202 -31.84 -11.26 3.29
C MET A 202 -31.17 -12.08 2.17
N PHE A 203 -30.63 -11.42 1.15
CA PHE A 203 -29.95 -12.06 0.01
C PHE A 203 -28.66 -11.31 -0.35
N GLY A 204 -27.57 -12.06 -0.60
CA GLY A 204 -26.25 -11.52 -0.95
C GLY A 204 -25.31 -11.39 0.25
N ASN A 205 -24.21 -10.65 0.09
CA ASN A 205 -23.27 -10.39 1.18
C ASN A 205 -23.76 -9.19 2.03
N PRO A 206 -24.09 -9.37 3.33
CA PRO A 206 -24.52 -8.28 4.20
C PRO A 206 -23.38 -7.36 4.65
N GLU A 207 -22.11 -7.77 4.44
CA GLU A 207 -20.95 -7.04 4.94
C GLU A 207 -20.77 -5.68 4.26
N THR A 208 -20.47 -4.69 5.09
CA THR A 208 -20.18 -3.32 4.70
C THR A 208 -19.02 -2.75 5.50
N THR A 209 -18.56 -1.57 5.10
CA THR A 209 -17.45 -0.87 5.75
C THR A 209 -17.96 0.51 6.20
N PRO A 210 -17.61 0.97 7.42
CA PRO A 210 -17.86 2.33 7.91
C PRO A 210 -17.29 3.43 7.01
N GLY A 211 -17.73 4.68 7.23
CA GLY A 211 -17.27 5.85 6.47
C GLY A 211 -18.01 6.13 5.16
N GLY A 212 -19.15 5.45 4.93
CA GLY A 212 -19.95 5.62 3.72
C GLY A 212 -19.32 5.01 2.47
N ARG A 213 -19.70 5.51 1.28
CA ARG A 213 -19.25 4.93 0.00
C ARG A 213 -18.01 5.60 -0.58
N ALA A 214 -17.63 6.78 -0.09
CA ALA A 214 -16.57 7.61 -0.69
C ALA A 214 -15.24 6.85 -0.78
N LEU A 215 -14.77 6.27 0.34
CA LEU A 215 -13.51 5.53 0.38
C LEU A 215 -13.48 4.40 -0.65
N ARG A 216 -14.59 3.66 -0.82
CA ARG A 216 -14.68 2.60 -1.84
C ARG A 216 -14.47 3.10 -3.26
N PHE A 217 -14.87 4.34 -3.58
CA PHE A 217 -14.68 4.92 -4.92
C PHE A 217 -13.29 5.50 -5.12
N TYR A 218 -12.78 6.21 -4.11
CA TYR A 218 -11.47 6.87 -4.13
C TYR A 218 -10.30 5.89 -4.00
N ALA A 219 -10.44 4.81 -3.24
CA ALA A 219 -9.42 3.77 -3.12
C ALA A 219 -9.06 3.19 -4.50
N SER A 220 -7.78 3.20 -4.85
CA SER A 220 -7.26 2.54 -6.05
C SER A 220 -7.15 1.03 -5.83
N VAL A 221 -6.78 0.64 -4.61
CA VAL A 221 -6.69 -0.75 -4.19
C VAL A 221 -7.59 -0.94 -2.96
N ARG A 222 -8.31 -2.05 -2.92
CA ARG A 222 -9.04 -2.50 -1.71
C ARG A 222 -8.64 -3.93 -1.40
N ILE A 223 -8.29 -4.17 -0.15
CA ILE A 223 -7.75 -5.43 0.34
C ILE A 223 -8.69 -5.96 1.44
N ASP A 224 -9.26 -7.13 1.24
CA ASP A 224 -10.02 -7.88 2.25
C ASP A 224 -9.10 -8.90 2.91
N ILE A 225 -8.78 -8.72 4.19
CA ILE A 225 -7.87 -9.56 4.96
C ILE A 225 -8.63 -10.34 6.03
N ARG A 226 -8.49 -11.67 6.01
CA ARG A 226 -9.22 -12.59 6.91
C ARG A 226 -8.35 -13.70 7.45
N ARG A 227 -8.45 -13.96 8.75
CA ARG A 227 -7.91 -15.17 9.36
C ARG A 227 -8.67 -16.40 8.85
N ILE A 228 -7.93 -17.42 8.39
CA ILE A 228 -8.49 -18.70 7.90
C ILE A 228 -8.37 -19.77 8.98
N GLN A 229 -7.17 -19.95 9.52
CA GLN A 229 -6.84 -21.01 10.47
C GLN A 229 -5.72 -20.57 11.41
N SER A 230 -5.67 -21.17 12.61
CA SER A 230 -4.53 -20.99 13.50
C SER A 230 -3.37 -21.90 13.13
N ILE A 231 -2.16 -21.38 13.24
CA ILE A 231 -0.92 -22.12 13.12
C ILE A 231 -0.51 -22.52 14.54
N LYS A 232 -0.34 -23.83 14.75
CA LYS A 232 0.02 -24.39 16.06
C LYS A 232 1.36 -25.10 16.00
N GLN A 233 2.15 -24.93 17.05
CA GLN A 233 3.32 -25.76 17.31
C GLN A 233 3.10 -26.47 18.64
N LYS A 234 2.98 -27.80 18.58
CA LYS A 234 2.50 -28.62 19.70
C LYS A 234 1.10 -28.15 20.14
N GLU A 235 0.96 -27.62 21.36
CA GLU A 235 -0.31 -27.13 21.90
C GLU A 235 -0.48 -25.60 21.81
N GLU A 236 0.59 -24.87 21.49
CA GLU A 236 0.60 -23.41 21.47
C GLU A 236 0.21 -22.86 20.09
N VAL A 237 -0.61 -21.81 20.06
CA VAL A 237 -0.94 -21.07 18.83
C VAL A 237 0.13 -20.01 18.60
N ILE A 238 0.94 -20.20 17.57
CA ILE A 238 2.10 -19.33 17.28
C ILE A 238 1.83 -18.33 16.14
N GLY A 239 0.68 -18.43 15.48
CA GLY A 239 0.31 -17.53 14.41
C GLY A 239 -1.01 -17.91 13.75
N ASN A 240 -1.30 -17.29 12.62
CA ASN A 240 -2.50 -17.51 11.83
C ASN A 240 -2.19 -17.57 10.34
N ARG A 241 -2.83 -18.48 9.63
CA ARG A 241 -2.93 -18.41 8.16
C ARG A 241 -3.98 -17.36 7.84
N VAL A 242 -3.62 -16.42 6.98
CA VAL A 242 -4.44 -15.27 6.60
C VAL A 242 -4.66 -15.29 5.10
N ARG A 243 -5.91 -15.07 4.66
CA ARG A 243 -6.26 -14.83 3.26
C ARG A 243 -6.33 -13.34 3.01
N VAL A 244 -5.65 -12.90 1.97
CA VAL A 244 -5.62 -11.50 1.50
C VAL A 244 -6.22 -11.48 0.10
N LYS A 245 -7.39 -10.86 -0.06
CA LYS A 245 -8.09 -10.78 -1.36
C LYS A 245 -8.13 -9.35 -1.86
N ILE A 246 -7.68 -9.13 -3.09
CA ILE A 246 -7.71 -7.82 -3.73
C ILE A 246 -9.10 -7.58 -4.33
N THR A 247 -10.01 -6.97 -3.57
CA THR A 247 -11.41 -6.78 -3.98
C THR A 247 -11.62 -5.60 -4.92
N LYS A 248 -10.62 -4.73 -5.05
CA LYS A 248 -10.55 -3.69 -6.07
C LYS A 248 -9.09 -3.43 -6.42
N ASN A 249 -8.81 -3.29 -7.70
CA ASN A 249 -7.49 -2.91 -8.20
C ASN A 249 -7.66 -2.02 -9.45
N LYS A 250 -7.11 -0.81 -9.41
CA LYS A 250 -7.09 0.14 -10.54
C LYS A 250 -5.73 0.18 -11.25
N VAL A 251 -4.74 -0.56 -10.78
CA VAL A 251 -3.37 -0.55 -11.30
C VAL A 251 -2.94 -1.89 -11.90
N ALA A 252 -3.64 -2.98 -11.57
CA ALA A 252 -3.54 -4.28 -12.24
C ALA A 252 -4.88 -5.04 -12.15
N ALA A 253 -4.88 -6.31 -12.57
CA ALA A 253 -6.06 -7.18 -12.52
C ALA A 253 -6.58 -7.35 -11.07
N PRO A 254 -7.88 -7.10 -10.82
CA PRO A 254 -8.48 -7.32 -9.51
C PRO A 254 -8.80 -8.81 -9.25
N PHE A 255 -9.24 -9.11 -8.02
CA PHE A 255 -9.76 -10.41 -7.56
C PHE A 255 -8.75 -11.54 -7.41
N ARG A 256 -7.46 -11.25 -7.58
CA ARG A 256 -6.38 -12.11 -7.08
C ARG A 256 -6.44 -12.21 -5.56
N GLN A 257 -5.89 -13.30 -5.04
CA GLN A 257 -5.79 -13.54 -3.60
C GLN A 257 -4.44 -14.17 -3.29
N ALA A 258 -3.97 -13.94 -2.07
CA ALA A 258 -2.80 -14.58 -1.49
C ALA A 258 -3.19 -15.24 -0.16
N GLU A 259 -2.50 -16.33 0.18
CA GLU A 259 -2.56 -16.91 1.51
C GLU A 259 -1.18 -16.88 2.15
N VAL A 260 -1.09 -16.26 3.32
CA VAL A 260 0.17 -15.98 4.01
C VAL A 260 0.11 -16.46 5.45
N ASP A 261 1.26 -16.84 5.98
CA ASP A 261 1.40 -17.16 7.40
C ASP A 261 1.78 -15.89 8.16
N MET A 262 0.92 -15.44 9.07
CA MET A 262 1.15 -14.31 9.95
C MET A 262 1.48 -14.81 11.36
N MET A 263 2.75 -14.74 11.71
CA MET A 263 3.33 -15.20 12.97
C MET A 263 3.25 -14.08 14.03
N TYR A 264 3.04 -14.43 15.29
CA TYR A 264 2.87 -13.43 16.36
C TYR A 264 4.17 -12.73 16.77
N ASP A 265 5.30 -13.35 16.50
CA ASP A 265 6.64 -12.87 16.85
C ASP A 265 7.27 -11.98 15.77
N HIS A 266 7.07 -12.29 14.48
CA HIS A 266 7.72 -11.58 13.36
C HIS A 266 6.80 -11.21 12.18
N GLY A 267 5.48 -11.39 12.28
CA GLY A 267 4.55 -11.00 11.22
C GLY A 267 4.54 -11.97 10.04
N PHE A 268 4.53 -11.48 8.80
CA PHE A 268 4.47 -12.34 7.62
C PHE A 268 5.74 -13.18 7.45
N SER A 269 5.59 -14.50 7.36
CA SER A 269 6.71 -15.43 7.20
C SER A 269 7.12 -15.54 5.73
N LYS A 270 8.17 -14.80 5.36
CA LYS A 270 8.79 -14.83 4.04
C LYS A 270 9.17 -16.25 3.59
N GLU A 271 9.70 -17.07 4.49
CA GLU A 271 10.12 -18.43 4.16
C GLU A 271 8.93 -19.33 3.82
N SER A 272 7.80 -19.11 4.48
CA SER A 272 6.57 -19.84 4.19
C SER A 272 6.03 -19.47 2.80
N GLU A 273 6.11 -18.20 2.43
CA GLU A 273 5.69 -17.70 1.13
C GLU A 273 6.59 -18.20 0.00
N VAL A 274 7.92 -18.10 0.17
CA VAL A 274 8.89 -18.62 -0.82
C VAL A 274 8.70 -20.11 -1.03
N LEU A 275 8.46 -20.88 0.04
CA LEU A 275 8.22 -22.32 -0.07
C LEU A 275 6.93 -22.62 -0.84
N ASP A 276 5.82 -21.95 -0.50
CA ASP A 276 4.52 -22.19 -1.13
C ASP A 276 4.52 -21.78 -2.60
N LEU A 277 4.97 -20.55 -2.89
CA LEU A 277 5.03 -20.01 -4.24
C LEU A 277 6.08 -20.73 -5.10
N GLY A 278 7.20 -21.13 -4.51
CA GLY A 278 8.22 -21.91 -5.21
C GLY A 278 7.69 -23.27 -5.66
N VAL A 279 6.85 -23.92 -4.85
CA VAL A 279 6.17 -25.16 -5.24
C VAL A 279 5.11 -24.90 -6.31
N GLU A 280 4.32 -23.83 -6.17
CA GLU A 280 3.29 -23.45 -7.16
C GLU A 280 3.90 -23.14 -8.53
N ALA A 281 5.02 -22.42 -8.56
CA ALA A 281 5.76 -22.07 -9.77
C ALA A 281 6.60 -23.23 -10.35
N GLY A 282 6.66 -24.38 -9.67
CA GLY A 282 7.46 -25.54 -10.09
C GLY A 282 8.99 -25.35 -9.93
N ILE A 283 9.42 -24.31 -9.21
CA ILE A 283 10.83 -24.04 -8.88
C ILE A 283 11.31 -24.99 -7.78
N ILE A 284 10.46 -25.24 -6.78
CA ILE A 284 10.71 -26.19 -5.70
C ILE A 284 9.93 -27.47 -5.97
N GLU A 285 10.63 -28.60 -6.05
CA GLU A 285 9.99 -29.90 -6.18
C GLU A 285 9.46 -30.39 -4.83
N LYS A 286 8.18 -30.76 -4.78
CA LYS A 286 7.57 -31.43 -3.62
C LYS A 286 7.25 -32.89 -3.94
N ARG A 287 7.97 -33.83 -3.31
CA ARG A 287 7.74 -35.28 -3.42
C ARG A 287 7.30 -35.85 -2.07
N GLY A 288 5.99 -36.05 -1.91
CA GLY A 288 5.41 -36.44 -0.63
C GLY A 288 5.63 -35.36 0.43
N ALA A 289 6.42 -35.67 1.46
CA ALA A 289 6.81 -34.73 2.50
C ALA A 289 8.12 -33.98 2.21
N PHE A 290 8.86 -34.34 1.16
CA PHE A 290 10.19 -33.78 0.89
C PHE A 290 10.12 -32.60 -0.07
N PHE A 291 10.83 -31.53 0.25
CA PHE A 291 11.01 -30.34 -0.58
C PHE A 291 12.44 -30.30 -1.12
N ARG A 292 12.62 -30.07 -2.42
CA ARG A 292 13.93 -30.06 -3.07
C ARG A 292 14.08 -28.90 -4.04
N TYR A 293 15.31 -28.44 -4.21
CA TYR A 293 15.69 -27.43 -5.20
C TYR A 293 17.05 -27.81 -5.80
N ASN A 294 17.17 -27.82 -7.13
CA ASN A 294 18.39 -28.21 -7.87
C ASN A 294 19.07 -29.48 -7.31
N ASP A 295 18.29 -30.55 -7.14
CA ASP A 295 18.69 -31.83 -6.53
C ASP A 295 19.08 -31.80 -5.04
N GLY A 296 19.19 -30.63 -4.41
CA GLY A 296 19.40 -30.47 -2.97
C GLY A 296 18.12 -30.68 -2.16
N LEU A 297 18.22 -31.28 -0.97
CA LEU A 297 17.11 -31.41 -0.03
C LEU A 297 16.97 -30.14 0.82
N ILE A 298 15.84 -29.44 0.70
CA ILE A 298 15.50 -28.29 1.56
C ILE A 298 14.99 -28.78 2.92
N GLY A 299 14.14 -29.82 2.91
CA GLY A 299 13.64 -30.38 4.17
C GLY A 299 12.56 -31.44 4.00
N GLN A 300 12.35 -32.20 5.07
CA GLN A 300 11.21 -33.12 5.20
C GLN A 300 10.14 -32.48 6.09
N GLY A 301 8.99 -32.18 5.50
CA GLY A 301 7.91 -31.45 6.14
C GLY A 301 8.07 -29.93 6.03
N ARG A 302 6.95 -29.22 6.09
CA ARG A 302 6.87 -27.77 5.86
C ARG A 302 7.71 -26.97 6.86
N GLU A 303 7.65 -27.31 8.14
CA GLU A 303 8.36 -26.56 9.20
C GLU A 303 9.87 -26.70 9.09
N ASN A 304 10.39 -27.90 8.82
CA ASN A 304 11.83 -28.09 8.60
C ASN A 304 12.32 -27.35 7.35
N ALA A 305 11.52 -27.33 6.28
CA ALA A 305 11.86 -26.58 5.08
C ALA A 305 11.89 -25.07 5.33
N LYS A 306 10.92 -24.53 6.10
CA LYS A 306 10.93 -23.12 6.52
C LYS A 306 12.15 -22.78 7.36
N GLN A 307 12.52 -23.64 8.31
CA GLN A 307 13.71 -23.45 9.13
C GLN A 307 14.98 -23.45 8.27
N TYR A 308 15.10 -24.37 7.31
CA TYR A 308 16.24 -24.41 6.40
C TYR A 308 16.36 -23.12 5.58
N LEU A 309 15.26 -22.62 5.01
CA LEU A 309 15.25 -21.36 4.27
C LEU A 309 15.66 -20.17 5.15
N ARG A 310 15.20 -20.14 6.40
CA ARG A 310 15.57 -19.11 7.37
C ARG A 310 17.06 -19.12 7.70
N GLU A 311 17.65 -20.31 7.83
CA GLU A 311 19.08 -20.49 8.10
C GLU A 311 19.95 -20.23 6.85
N ASN A 312 19.36 -20.20 5.65
CA ASN A 312 20.04 -19.99 4.37
C ASN A 312 19.44 -18.79 3.60
N PRO A 313 19.70 -17.54 4.05
CA PRO A 313 19.08 -16.34 3.46
C PRO A 313 19.46 -16.11 1.99
N GLU A 314 20.69 -16.46 1.59
CA GLU A 314 21.15 -16.35 0.19
C GLU A 314 20.28 -17.19 -0.75
N LEU A 315 20.00 -18.45 -0.37
CA LEU A 315 19.11 -19.33 -1.14
C LEU A 315 17.67 -18.81 -1.14
N THR A 316 17.18 -18.30 -0.01
CA THR A 316 15.83 -17.72 0.07
C THR A 316 15.68 -16.53 -0.88
N GLN A 317 16.71 -15.69 -0.98
CA GLN A 317 16.73 -14.56 -1.90
C GLN A 317 16.82 -15.01 -3.36
N GLU A 318 17.65 -16.00 -3.67
CA GLU A 318 17.70 -16.61 -5.01
C GLU A 318 16.32 -17.13 -5.44
N LEU A 319 15.67 -17.92 -4.58
CA LEU A 319 14.34 -18.46 -4.84
C LEU A 319 13.29 -17.36 -5.01
N GLU A 320 13.32 -16.31 -4.18
CA GLU A 320 12.43 -15.16 -4.33
C GLU A 320 12.60 -14.49 -5.70
N VAL A 321 13.84 -14.27 -6.16
CA VAL A 321 14.11 -13.65 -7.46
C VAL A 321 13.55 -14.51 -8.59
N LEU A 322 13.78 -15.83 -8.55
CA LEU A 322 13.24 -16.77 -9.54
C LEU A 322 11.72 -16.79 -9.53
N ILE A 323 11.10 -16.75 -8.35
CA ILE A 323 9.65 -16.67 -8.21
C ILE A 323 9.15 -15.37 -8.86
N ARG A 324 9.71 -14.21 -8.52
CA ARG A 324 9.31 -12.92 -9.12
C ARG A 324 9.41 -12.95 -10.66
N GLN A 325 10.50 -13.51 -11.19
CA GLN A 325 10.69 -13.67 -12.63
C GLN A 325 9.62 -14.57 -13.27
N SER A 326 9.22 -15.67 -12.62
CA SER A 326 8.19 -16.58 -13.14
C SER A 326 6.79 -15.95 -13.25
N TYR A 327 6.55 -14.85 -12.54
CA TYR A 327 5.29 -14.09 -12.57
C TYR A 327 5.41 -12.78 -13.39
N ASP A 328 6.46 -12.63 -14.22
CA ASP A 328 6.75 -11.43 -15.03
C ASP A 328 6.87 -10.13 -14.22
N MET A 329 7.33 -10.23 -12.97
CA MET A 329 7.53 -9.08 -12.09
C MET A 329 8.96 -8.55 -12.21
N MET A 330 9.12 -7.24 -12.41
CA MET A 330 10.44 -6.59 -12.30
C MET A 330 10.98 -6.70 -10.86
N PRO A 331 12.30 -6.77 -10.67
CA PRO A 331 12.91 -6.68 -9.34
C PRO A 331 12.54 -5.36 -8.67
N LEU A 332 12.33 -5.36 -7.35
CA LEU A 332 12.24 -4.12 -6.58
C LEU A 332 13.60 -3.41 -6.68
N VAL A 333 13.67 -2.29 -7.41
CA VAL A 333 14.86 -1.44 -7.42
C VAL A 333 14.78 -0.54 -6.20
N ALA A 334 15.68 -0.72 -5.24
CA ALA A 334 15.84 0.24 -4.14
C ALA A 334 16.18 1.61 -4.73
N ARG A 335 15.51 2.68 -4.28
CA ARG A 335 15.87 4.05 -4.70
C ARG A 335 17.31 4.31 -4.24
N SER A 336 18.25 4.33 -5.17
CA SER A 336 19.58 4.88 -4.91
C SER A 336 19.45 6.38 -4.72
N SER A 337 20.00 6.90 -3.63
CA SER A 337 20.06 8.33 -3.30
C SER A 337 21.09 9.08 -4.16
N GLU A 338 20.99 8.94 -5.48
CA GLU A 338 21.86 9.60 -6.47
C GLU A 338 20.99 10.22 -7.58
N ASP A 339 20.09 11.13 -7.19
CA ASP A 339 19.56 12.15 -8.10
C ASP A 339 19.86 13.51 -7.46
N GLY A 340 21.13 13.88 -7.48
CA GLY A 340 21.65 15.20 -7.13
C GLY A 340 22.74 15.55 -8.12
N ASP A 341 22.58 16.69 -8.79
CA ASP A 341 23.52 17.33 -9.71
C ASP A 341 23.60 16.82 -11.16
N GLU A 342 22.54 17.09 -11.93
CA GLU A 342 22.71 17.60 -13.30
C GLU A 342 21.89 18.89 -13.48
N SER A 343 22.34 19.98 -12.86
CA SER A 343 21.96 21.33 -13.32
C SER A 343 22.85 21.69 -14.51
N GLY A 344 22.30 21.48 -15.70
CA GLY A 344 22.89 21.85 -16.98
C GLY A 344 23.19 23.34 -17.09
N ASP A 345 24.43 23.58 -17.49
CA ASP A 345 25.06 24.84 -17.88
C ASP A 345 24.31 25.49 -19.07
N TYR A 346 23.61 26.60 -18.82
CA TYR A 346 23.12 27.52 -19.85
C TYR A 346 22.98 28.94 -19.29
N ALA A 347 23.96 29.82 -19.54
CA ALA A 347 23.75 31.17 -20.08
C ALA A 347 24.99 32.07 -19.89
N GLU A 348 25.76 32.29 -20.95
CA GLU A 348 26.37 33.60 -21.21
C GLU A 348 25.95 34.04 -22.61
N ALA A 349 24.93 34.90 -22.66
CA ALA A 349 24.56 35.67 -23.83
C ALA A 349 24.98 37.13 -23.58
N GLU A 350 25.68 37.67 -24.57
CA GLU A 350 26.32 38.97 -24.70
C GLU A 350 25.50 40.16 -24.14
N ALA A 351 26.15 40.97 -23.30
CA ALA A 351 25.74 42.34 -23.05
C ALA A 351 26.35 43.25 -24.12
N VAL A 352 25.49 43.88 -24.91
CA VAL A 352 25.83 45.03 -25.76
C VAL A 352 25.98 46.25 -24.84
N GLU A 353 27.20 46.75 -24.70
CA GLU A 353 27.46 48.10 -24.17
C GLU A 353 27.45 49.10 -25.33
N ASP A 354 26.46 49.99 -25.31
CA ASP A 354 26.49 51.28 -26.01
C ASP A 354 27.32 52.25 -25.16
N ASP A 355 28.46 52.72 -25.69
CA ASP A 355 29.06 54.01 -25.35
C ASP A 355 30.15 54.40 -26.38
N ALA A 356 29.78 55.23 -27.37
CA ALA A 356 30.58 56.29 -28.01
C ALA A 356 29.84 56.92 -29.20
#